data_AF-A0A401H5J3-F1
#
_entry.id   AF-A0A401H5J3-F1
#
_cell.length_a   1.000
_cell.length_b   1.000
_cell.length_c   1.000
_cell.angle_alpha   90.00
_cell.angle_beta   90.00
_cell.angle_gamma   90.00
#
_symmetry.space_group_name_H-M   'P 1'
#
loop_
_entity.id
_entity.type
_entity.pdbx_description
1 polymer ?
#
loop_
_entity_poly.entity_id
_entity_poly.type
_entity_poly.pdbx_seq_one_letter_code
_entity_poly.pdbx_strand_id
1 'polypeptide(L)'
;MNRTIALSGRHYKTMSNVMNPKAHGSVPWRGFTEAMKNIGFKMTATKGSVINFCPPKTMPGRAFCWHKPHSSHLRPDHVRILRGDLSMLYGWRLETFVRK
;
A
#
# COMPACT_ATOMS: atom_id res chain seq x y z
N MET A 1 7.39 19.25 -4.12
CA MET A 1 8.49 18.41 -3.61
C MET A 1 7.91 17.12 -3.06
N ASN A 2 8.20 15.97 -3.68
CA ASN A 2 7.69 14.68 -3.21
C ASN A 2 8.55 14.21 -2.02
N ARG A 3 7.98 14.18 -0.81
CA ARG A 3 8.67 13.63 0.37
C ARG A 3 8.92 12.13 0.17
N THR A 4 10.12 11.68 0.53
CA THR A 4 10.47 10.26 0.57
C THR A 4 9.94 9.62 1.85
N ILE A 5 9.54 8.34 1.77
CA ILE A 5 9.05 7.53 2.87
C ILE A 5 10.06 6.44 3.16
N ALA A 6 10.67 6.51 4.34
CA ALA A 6 11.70 5.57 4.75
C ALA A 6 11.09 4.34 5.45
N LEU A 7 11.37 3.15 4.94
CA LEU A 7 10.79 1.87 5.39
C LEU A 7 11.87 0.86 5.78
N SER A 8 11.57 -0.01 6.76
CA SER A 8 12.44 -1.16 7.07
C SER A 8 12.45 -2.16 5.90
N GLY A 9 13.49 -3.00 5.82
CA GLY A 9 13.75 -3.85 4.64
C GLY A 9 12.55 -4.67 4.14
N ARG A 10 11.77 -5.28 5.05
CA ARG A 10 10.56 -6.05 4.67
C ARG A 10 9.46 -5.17 4.10
N HIS A 11 9.20 -4.00 4.70
CA HIS A 11 8.13 -3.11 4.26
C HIS A 11 8.53 -2.39 2.97
N TYR A 12 9.81 -2.02 2.83
CA TYR A 12 10.38 -1.52 1.60
C TYR A 12 10.17 -2.52 0.46
N LYS A 13 10.59 -3.79 0.64
CA LYS A 13 10.40 -4.84 -0.38
C LYS A 13 8.93 -5.00 -0.78
N THR A 14 8.00 -5.01 0.19
CA THR A 14 6.56 -5.06 -0.09
C THR A 14 6.11 -3.87 -0.93
N MET A 15 6.40 -2.63 -0.51
CA MET A 15 5.94 -1.45 -1.24
C MET A 15 6.61 -1.32 -2.61
N SER A 16 7.89 -1.69 -2.74
CA SER A 16 8.56 -1.78 -4.03
C SER A 16 7.86 -2.77 -4.96
N ASN A 17 7.45 -3.94 -4.47
CA ASN A 17 6.70 -4.91 -5.27
C ASN A 17 5.31 -4.38 -5.67
N VAL A 18 4.62 -3.65 -4.79
CA VAL A 18 3.32 -3.03 -5.11
C VAL A 18 3.48 -1.95 -6.18
N MET A 19 4.48 -1.07 -6.03
CA MET A 19 4.64 0.09 -6.91
C MET A 19 5.39 -0.21 -8.21
N ASN A 20 6.15 -1.31 -8.29
CA ASN A 20 6.88 -1.67 -9.49
C ASN A 20 5.93 -2.24 -10.56
N PRO A 21 5.73 -1.57 -11.71
CA PRO A 21 4.85 -2.06 -12.77
C PRO A 21 5.34 -3.34 -13.44
N LYS A 22 6.64 -3.67 -13.31
CA LYS A 22 7.26 -4.91 -13.82
C LYS A 22 7.23 -6.04 -12.79
N ALA A 23 6.73 -5.81 -11.58
CA ALA A 23 6.53 -6.89 -10.62
C ALA A 23 5.29 -7.69 -11.03
N HIS A 24 5.50 -8.95 -11.42
CA HIS A 24 4.42 -9.87 -11.81
C HIS A 24 3.98 -10.80 -10.67
N GLY A 25 4.59 -10.66 -9.49
CA GLY A 25 4.32 -11.50 -8.33
C GLY A 25 3.06 -11.07 -7.56
N SER A 26 2.47 -12.03 -6.86
CA SER A 26 1.44 -11.75 -5.87
C SER A 26 2.06 -11.06 -4.64
N VAL A 27 1.29 -10.21 -3.97
CA VAL A 27 1.75 -9.51 -2.75
C VAL A 27 1.04 -10.09 -1.54
N PRO A 28 1.76 -10.61 -0.52
CA PRO A 28 1.12 -11.08 0.70
C PRO A 28 0.28 -9.97 1.33
N TRP A 29 -1.02 -10.22 1.56
CA TRP A 29 -1.93 -9.20 2.08
C TRP A 29 -1.47 -8.66 3.44
N ARG A 30 -1.04 -9.58 4.31
CA ARG A 30 -0.46 -9.22 5.62
C ARG A 30 0.75 -8.29 5.45
N GLY A 31 1.65 -8.59 4.50
CA GLY A 31 2.83 -7.76 4.24
C GLY A 31 2.44 -6.35 3.81
N PHE A 32 1.45 -6.21 2.92
CA PHE A 32 0.94 -4.90 2.50
C PHE A 32 0.34 -4.11 3.67
N THR A 33 -0.55 -4.73 4.43
CA THR A 33 -1.23 -4.07 5.56
C THR A 33 -0.27 -3.65 6.68
N GLU A 34 0.75 -4.46 6.98
CA GLU A 34 1.83 -4.10 7.91
C GLU A 34 2.69 -2.94 7.38
N ALA A 35 2.98 -2.91 6.07
CA ALA A 35 3.68 -1.79 5.46
C ALA A 35 2.87 -0.48 5.56
N MET A 36 1.56 -0.51 5.27
CA MET A 36 0.69 0.66 5.42
C MET A 36 0.64 1.16 6.87
N LYS A 37 0.54 0.26 7.86
CA LYS A 37 0.64 0.61 9.28
C LYS A 37 1.98 1.24 9.63
N ASN A 38 3.08 0.72 9.09
CA ASN A 38 4.42 1.27 9.32
C ASN A 38 4.60 2.67 8.74
N ILE A 39 3.91 2.98 7.63
CA ILE A 39 3.81 4.33 7.05
C ILE A 39 2.99 5.28 7.93
N GLY A 40 2.17 4.75 8.83
CA GLY A 40 1.33 5.52 9.76
C GLY A 40 -0.16 5.51 9.40
N PHE A 41 -0.59 4.66 8.46
CA PHE A 41 -2.01 4.51 8.19
C PHE A 41 -2.73 3.85 9.36
N LYS A 42 -3.92 4.37 9.68
CA LYS A 42 -4.88 3.69 10.54
C LYS A 42 -5.79 2.84 9.68
N MET A 43 -5.99 1.59 10.09
CA MET A 43 -6.79 0.64 9.35
C MET A 43 -7.99 0.21 10.18
N THR A 44 -9.19 0.38 9.65
CA THR A 44 -10.43 -0.06 10.29
C THR A 44 -11.18 -1.02 9.37
N ALA A 45 -11.52 -2.20 9.90
CA ALA A 45 -12.44 -3.08 9.20
C ALA A 45 -13.85 -2.46 9.23
N THR A 46 -14.53 -2.45 8.10
CA THR A 46 -15.92 -2.02 8.01
C THR A 46 -16.84 -3.24 7.89
N LYS A 47 -18.11 -3.08 7.49
CA LYS A 47 -19.00 -4.23 7.25
C LYS A 47 -18.48 -5.06 6.08
N GLY A 48 -18.40 -6.38 6.26
CA GLY A 48 -17.82 -7.31 5.29
C GLY A 48 -16.28 -7.34 5.32
N SER A 49 -15.67 -7.97 4.32
CA SER A 49 -14.21 -8.07 4.18
C SER A 49 -13.54 -6.77 3.68
N VAL A 50 -14.16 -5.60 3.89
CA VAL A 50 -13.62 -4.31 3.44
C VAL A 50 -12.77 -3.70 4.56
N ILE A 51 -11.59 -3.21 4.19
CA ILE A 51 -10.73 -2.46 5.10
C ILE A 51 -10.61 -1.02 4.60
N ASN A 52 -10.89 -0.07 5.48
CA ASN A 52 -10.65 1.35 5.26
C ASN A 52 -9.23 1.72 5.74
N PHE A 53 -8.48 2.40 4.87
CA PHE A 53 -7.11 2.86 5.09
C PHE A 53 -7.12 4.38 5.21
N CYS A 54 -6.98 4.88 6.44
CA CYS A 54 -6.92 6.31 6.73
C CYS A 54 -5.47 6.78 6.81
N PRO A 55 -5.04 7.75 5.97
CA PRO A 55 -3.69 8.29 6.03
C PRO A 55 -3.45 9.07 7.34
N PRO A 56 -2.19 9.21 7.79
CA PRO A 56 -1.87 10.12 8.89
C PRO A 56 -2.12 11.57 8.47
N LYS A 57 -2.48 12.45 9.42
CA LYS A 57 -2.82 13.87 9.14
C LYS A 57 -1.70 14.64 8.41
N THR A 58 -0.46 14.19 8.54
CA THR A 58 0.74 14.79 7.91
C THR A 58 0.92 14.39 6.45
N MET A 59 0.11 13.46 5.94
CA MET A 59 0.19 12.96 4.57
C MET A 59 -0.96 13.54 3.74
N PRO A 60 -0.66 14.22 2.62
CA PRO A 60 -1.69 14.68 1.70
C PRO A 60 -2.39 13.48 1.06
N GLY A 61 -3.71 13.60 0.84
CA GLY A 61 -4.54 12.53 0.28
C GLY A 61 -5.77 12.27 1.14
N ARG A 62 -6.57 11.26 0.76
CA ARG A 62 -7.79 10.86 1.47
C ARG A 62 -7.76 9.39 1.85
N ALA A 63 -8.70 8.97 2.70
CA ALA A 63 -8.89 7.56 3.00
C ALA A 63 -9.35 6.78 1.75
N PHE A 64 -9.02 5.50 1.70
CA PHE A 64 -9.49 4.59 0.65
C PHE A 64 -9.87 3.24 1.23
N CYS A 65 -10.76 2.54 0.54
CA CYS A 65 -11.21 1.22 0.94
C CYS A 65 -10.64 0.16 -0.01
N TRP A 66 -10.25 -0.97 0.54
CA TRP A 66 -9.86 -2.13 -0.24
C TRP A 66 -10.45 -3.41 0.35
N HIS A 67 -10.92 -4.30 -0.51
CA HIS A 67 -11.36 -5.62 -0.08
C HIS A 67 -10.15 -6.46 0.32
N LYS A 68 -10.18 -6.97 1.56
CA LYS A 68 -9.29 -8.04 1.97
C LYS A 68 -9.46 -9.21 0.98
N PRO A 69 -8.38 -9.69 0.34
CA PRO A 69 -8.47 -10.83 -0.54
C PRO A 69 -8.98 -12.05 0.24
N HIS A 70 -9.79 -12.89 -0.42
CA HIS A 70 -10.23 -14.15 0.15
C HIS A 70 -9.07 -15.14 0.30
N SER A 71 -8.04 -15.02 -0.56
CA SER A 71 -6.75 -15.69 -0.39
C SER A 71 -5.83 -14.88 0.54
N SER A 72 -4.67 -15.45 0.87
CA SER A 72 -3.63 -14.76 1.65
C SER A 72 -2.85 -13.70 0.87
N HIS A 73 -3.12 -13.53 -0.44
CA HIS A 73 -2.33 -12.71 -1.34
C HIS A 73 -3.19 -11.82 -2.26
N LEU A 74 -2.70 -10.63 -2.57
CA LEU A 74 -3.21 -9.82 -3.67
C LEU A 74 -2.75 -10.45 -5.00
N ARG A 75 -3.72 -10.74 -5.87
CA ARG A 75 -3.45 -11.20 -7.24
C ARG A 75 -2.81 -10.09 -8.08
N PRO A 76 -2.01 -10.41 -9.12
CA PRO A 76 -1.28 -9.40 -9.88
C PRO A 76 -2.15 -8.29 -10.50
N ASP A 77 -3.35 -8.62 -10.97
CA ASP A 77 -4.34 -7.66 -11.47
C ASP A 77 -4.85 -6.73 -10.37
N HIS A 78 -5.12 -7.26 -9.17
CA HIS A 78 -5.49 -6.43 -8.01
C HIS A 78 -4.34 -5.52 -7.56
N VAL A 79 -3.08 -6.00 -7.61
CA VAL A 79 -1.90 -5.17 -7.32
C VAL A 79 -1.79 -4.02 -8.32
N ARG A 80 -2.08 -4.25 -9.60
CA ARG A 80 -2.11 -3.19 -10.61
C ARG A 80 -3.15 -2.11 -10.31
N ILE A 81 -4.37 -2.50 -9.93
CA ILE A 81 -5.44 -1.54 -9.57
C ILE A 81 -5.04 -0.76 -8.32
N LEU A 82 -4.61 -1.47 -7.26
CA LEU A 82 -4.15 -0.86 -6.01
C LEU A 82 -3.01 0.14 -6.24
N ARG A 83 -2.04 -0.17 -7.10
CA ARG A 83 -0.98 0.77 -7.48
C ARG A 83 -1.54 2.04 -8.10
N GLY A 84 -2.50 1.91 -9.03
CA GLY A 84 -3.16 3.05 -9.65
C GLY A 84 -3.82 3.97 -8.63
N ASP A 85 -4.54 3.38 -7.67
CA ASP A 85 -5.17 4.13 -6.57
C ASP A 85 -4.13 4.84 -5.70
N LEU A 86 -3.06 4.16 -5.30
CA LEU A 86 -2.00 4.76 -4.48
C LEU A 86 -1.27 5.89 -5.21
N SER A 87 -1.02 5.73 -6.51
CA SER A 87 -0.43 6.79 -7.34
C SER A 87 -1.38 7.98 -7.51
N MET A 88 -2.67 7.76 -7.68
CA MET A 88 -3.67 8.82 -7.82
C MET A 88 -3.90 9.57 -6.50
N LEU A 89 -4.04 8.85 -5.38
CA LEU A 89 -4.40 9.43 -4.09
C LEU A 89 -3.22 10.13 -3.40
N TYR A 90 -2.01 9.61 -3.57
CA TYR A 90 -0.83 10.03 -2.81
C TYR A 90 0.35 10.47 -3.69
N GLY A 91 0.23 10.38 -5.01
CA GLY A 91 1.33 10.68 -5.93
C GLY A 91 2.49 9.68 -5.83
N TRP A 92 2.27 8.52 -5.19
CA TRP A 92 3.33 7.56 -4.91
C TRP A 92 3.84 6.89 -6.17
N ARG A 93 5.16 6.66 -6.19
CA ARG A 93 5.93 5.93 -7.21
C ARG A 93 6.95 5.04 -6.53
N LEU A 94 7.70 4.24 -7.29
CA LEU A 94 8.74 3.38 -6.73
C LEU A 94 9.78 4.20 -5.95
N GLU A 95 10.11 5.39 -6.46
CA GLU A 95 11.10 6.31 -5.91
C GLU A 95 10.61 7.02 -4.63
N THR A 96 9.31 6.96 -4.33
CA THR A 96 8.77 7.49 -3.07
C THR A 96 9.33 6.73 -1.87
N PHE A 97 9.68 5.46 -2.04
CA PHE A 97 10.11 4.60 -0.94
C PHE A 97 11.62 4.47 -0.92
N VAL A 98 12.23 4.66 0.25
CA VAL A 98 13.65 4.42 0.49
C VAL A 98 13.81 3.41 1.61
N ARG A 99 14.84 2.57 1.52
CA ARG A 99 15.18 1.64 2.59
C ARG A 99 15.86 2.43 3.72
N LYS A 100 15.36 2.30 4.95
CA LYS A 100 16.06 2.75 6.15
C LYS A 100 17.33 1.96 6.38
#